data_AF-A0AAW2UNI3-F1
#
_entry.id   AF-A0AAW2UNI3-F1
#
_cell.length_a   1.000
_cell.length_b   1.000
_cell.length_c   1.000
_cell.angle_alpha   90.00
_cell.angle_beta   90.00
_cell.angle_gamma   90.00
#
_symmetry.space_group_name_H-M   'P 1'
#
loop_
_entity.id
_entity.type
_entity.pdbx_description
1 polymer ?
#
loop_
_entity_poly.entity_id
_entity_poly.type
_entity_poly.pdbx_seq_one_letter_code
_entity_poly.pdbx_strand_id
1 'polypeptide(L)'
;MAVRPTMTRFPGDPREQEACGVPWGLTLAPFAAKDENGIPPVYGSGGELLPRCENCWAYYNTYCEQDQWSWDCALCGTTNGLSSESIARYSLPESCPENMSSFIDLELPLEESEEMQARPVYVAAVDLS
;
A
#
# COMPACT_ATOMS: atom_id res chain seq x y z
N MET A 1 -7.94 1.09 -1.91
CA MET A 1 -7.71 1.54 -3.27
C MET A 1 -8.43 0.57 -4.18
N ALA A 2 -9.02 1.07 -5.26
CA ALA A 2 -9.46 0.19 -6.34
C ALA A 2 -8.42 0.26 -7.46
N VAL A 3 -7.95 -0.89 -7.90
CA VAL A 3 -6.95 -1.01 -8.99
C VAL A 3 -7.59 -1.75 -10.16
N ARG A 4 -7.53 -1.13 -11.34
CA ARG A 4 -8.06 -1.74 -12.56
C ARG A 4 -6.99 -1.73 -13.65
N PRO A 5 -6.28 -2.85 -13.85
CA PRO A 5 -5.33 -2.95 -14.96
C PRO A 5 -6.09 -3.12 -16.28
N THR A 6 -5.47 -2.71 -17.38
CA THR A 6 -6.03 -2.93 -18.74
C THR A 6 -6.08 -4.41 -19.11
N MET A 7 -5.22 -5.24 -18.50
CA MET A 7 -5.15 -6.69 -18.67
C MET A 7 -4.74 -7.38 -17.37
N THR A 8 -5.24 -8.60 -17.15
CA THR A 8 -4.97 -9.39 -15.93
C THR A 8 -3.76 -10.32 -16.04
N ARG A 9 -3.17 -10.42 -17.25
CA ARG A 9 -1.95 -11.17 -17.55
C ARG A 9 -1.01 -10.20 -18.26
N PHE A 10 0.13 -9.94 -17.65
CA PHE A 10 1.12 -9.03 -18.22
C PHE A 10 2.03 -9.77 -19.21
N PRO A 11 2.48 -9.10 -20.30
CA PRO A 11 3.53 -9.62 -21.16
C PRO A 11 4.79 -9.97 -20.37
N GLY A 12 5.46 -11.08 -20.69
CA GLY A 12 6.66 -11.52 -19.98
C GLY A 12 7.91 -10.74 -20.37
N ASP A 13 7.91 -10.14 -21.57
CA ASP A 13 9.02 -9.35 -22.08
C ASP A 13 8.56 -8.18 -22.99
N PRO A 14 9.45 -7.23 -23.31
CA PRO A 14 9.11 -6.08 -24.16
C PRO A 14 8.66 -6.44 -25.58
N ARG A 15 9.11 -7.56 -26.15
CA ARG A 15 8.71 -7.98 -27.50
C ARG A 15 7.26 -8.43 -27.52
N GLU A 16 6.85 -9.19 -26.51
CA GLU A 16 5.45 -9.57 -26.33
C GLU A 16 4.56 -8.36 -26.07
N GLN A 17 5.05 -7.38 -25.30
CA GLN A 17 4.36 -6.11 -25.06
C GLN A 17 4.10 -5.35 -26.37
N GLU A 18 5.11 -5.20 -27.22
CA GLU A 18 4.97 -4.52 -28.52
C GLU A 18 4.08 -5.31 -29.49
N ALA A 19 4.22 -6.64 -29.51
CA ALA A 19 3.49 -7.51 -30.44
C ALA A 19 2.00 -7.62 -30.12
N CYS A 20 1.61 -7.55 -28.83
CA CYS A 20 0.21 -7.74 -28.44
C CYS A 20 -0.70 -6.58 -28.88
N GLY A 21 -0.17 -5.39 -29.12
CA GLY A 21 -0.94 -4.21 -29.53
C GLY A 21 -1.98 -3.74 -28.51
N VAL A 22 -1.92 -4.23 -27.27
CA VAL A 22 -2.83 -3.86 -26.17
C VAL A 22 -2.18 -2.76 -25.33
N PRO A 23 -2.90 -1.66 -25.01
CA PRO A 23 -2.37 -0.65 -24.12
C PRO A 23 -2.11 -1.23 -22.73
N TRP A 24 -0.89 -1.07 -22.23
CA TRP A 24 -0.51 -1.49 -20.89
C TRP A 24 -0.64 -0.32 -19.92
N GLY A 25 -1.49 -0.49 -18.90
CA GLY A 25 -1.69 0.54 -17.88
C GLY A 25 -2.60 0.08 -16.77
N LEU A 26 -2.77 0.95 -15.78
CA LEU A 26 -3.68 0.75 -14.66
C LEU A 26 -4.42 2.05 -14.35
N THR A 27 -5.67 1.92 -13.95
CA THR A 27 -6.43 3.00 -13.32
C THR A 27 -6.40 2.80 -11.82
N LEU A 28 -6.00 3.85 -11.11
CA LEU A 28 -5.85 3.87 -9.67
C LEU A 28 -6.89 4.80 -9.06
N ALA A 29 -7.71 4.31 -8.13
CA ALA A 29 -8.56 5.14 -7.30
C ALA A 29 -8.15 4.98 -5.83
N PRO A 30 -7.21 5.83 -5.33
CA PRO A 30 -6.66 5.69 -3.97
C PRO A 30 -7.74 5.73 -2.89
N PHE A 31 -8.57 6.78 -2.91
CA PHE A 31 -9.63 7.03 -1.91
C PHE A 31 -10.95 6.35 -2.24
N ALA A 32 -10.94 5.27 -3.05
CA ALA A 32 -12.15 4.49 -3.27
C ALA A 32 -12.58 3.82 -1.95
N ALA A 33 -13.87 3.90 -1.62
CA ALA A 33 -14.41 3.31 -0.38
C ALA A 33 -14.27 1.78 -0.31
N LYS A 34 -14.10 1.12 -1.47
CA LYS A 34 -13.93 -0.32 -1.64
C LYS A 34 -12.93 -0.58 -2.76
N ASP A 35 -12.27 -1.73 -2.72
CA ASP A 35 -11.41 -2.22 -3.79
C ASP A 35 -12.19 -2.72 -5.02
N GLU A 36 -11.50 -3.27 -6.01
CA GLU A 36 -12.08 -3.87 -7.22
C GLU A 36 -13.01 -5.07 -6.96
N ASN A 37 -12.93 -5.70 -5.79
CA ASN A 37 -13.74 -6.84 -5.35
C ASN A 37 -14.89 -6.44 -4.41
N GLY A 38 -15.02 -5.15 -4.08
CA GLY A 38 -16.05 -4.64 -3.18
C GLY A 38 -15.72 -4.74 -1.69
N ILE A 39 -14.44 -4.97 -1.36
CA ILE A 39 -13.92 -5.10 0.00
C ILE A 39 -13.48 -3.71 0.52
N PRO A 40 -13.94 -3.26 1.69
CA PRO A 40 -13.51 -2.01 2.29
C PRO A 40 -12.06 -2.09 2.84
N PRO A 41 -11.39 -0.95 3.10
CA PRO A 41 -10.08 -0.96 3.75
C PRO A 41 -10.14 -1.61 5.14
N VAL A 42 -9.08 -2.33 5.49
CA VAL A 42 -8.83 -2.72 6.88
C VAL A 42 -8.10 -1.57 7.58
N TYR A 43 -8.67 -1.09 8.69
CA TYR A 43 -8.09 0.00 9.46
C TYR A 43 -7.14 -0.54 10.53
N GLY A 44 -6.07 0.20 10.82
CA GLY A 44 -5.20 -0.05 11.96
C GLY A 44 -4.29 1.11 12.29
N SER A 45 -3.32 0.86 13.16
CA SER A 45 -2.38 1.85 13.68
C SER A 45 -0.92 1.41 13.50
N GLY A 46 0.01 2.30 13.83
CA GLY A 46 1.43 2.02 13.72
C GLY A 46 1.94 2.06 12.28
N GLY A 47 1.40 2.97 11.46
CA GLY A 47 1.87 3.14 10.07
C GLY A 47 3.34 3.57 9.97
N GLU A 48 3.85 4.24 11.00
CA GLU A 48 5.26 4.62 11.19
C GLU A 48 6.17 3.41 11.42
N LEU A 49 5.61 2.30 11.90
CA LEU A 49 6.33 1.06 12.17
C LEU A 49 6.35 0.11 10.96
N LEU A 50 5.64 0.44 9.88
CA LEU A 50 5.53 -0.41 8.70
C LEU A 50 6.90 -0.53 8.00
N PRO A 51 7.51 -1.72 7.96
CA PRO A 51 8.84 -1.89 7.38
C PRO A 51 8.86 -1.56 5.89
N ARG A 52 9.98 -1.01 5.43
CA ARG A 52 10.24 -0.76 4.01
C ARG A 52 11.46 -1.56 3.57
N CYS A 53 11.43 -2.03 2.34
CA CYS A 53 12.57 -2.73 1.76
C CYS A 53 13.78 -1.80 1.68
N GLU A 54 14.96 -2.27 2.09
CA GLU A 54 16.21 -1.50 2.10
C GLU A 54 16.71 -1.15 0.69
N ASN A 55 16.29 -1.92 -0.32
CA ASN A 55 16.70 -1.73 -1.71
C ASN A 55 15.70 -0.87 -2.50
N CYS A 56 14.43 -1.28 -2.57
CA CYS A 56 13.42 -0.63 -3.42
C CYS A 56 12.46 0.29 -2.66
N TRP A 57 12.57 0.38 -1.34
CA TRP A 57 11.73 1.24 -0.48
C TRP A 57 10.22 0.94 -0.51
N ALA A 58 9.83 -0.20 -1.08
CA ALA A 58 8.46 -0.68 -1.05
C ALA A 58 8.06 -1.09 0.38
N TYR A 59 6.81 -0.85 0.74
CA TYR A 59 6.27 -1.27 2.02
C TYR A 59 6.11 -2.79 2.07
N TYR A 60 6.41 -3.35 3.24
CA TYR A 60 6.00 -4.70 3.60
C TYR A 60 4.48 -4.86 3.47
N ASN A 61 4.02 -6.00 2.96
CA ASN A 61 2.61 -6.29 2.69
C ASN A 61 2.40 -7.81 2.53
N THR A 62 1.15 -8.22 2.34
CA THR A 62 0.70 -9.62 2.21
C THR A 62 1.37 -10.45 1.11
N TYR A 63 2.04 -9.82 0.14
CA TYR A 63 2.74 -10.52 -0.92
C TYR A 63 4.21 -10.84 -0.59
N CYS A 64 4.74 -10.28 0.50
CA CYS A 64 6.10 -10.55 0.94
C CYS A 64 6.16 -11.93 1.63
N GLU A 65 7.25 -12.67 1.42
CA GLU A 65 7.46 -13.94 2.10
C GLU A 65 8.12 -13.67 3.45
N GLN A 66 7.40 -13.96 4.54
CA GLN A 66 7.84 -13.70 5.90
C GLN A 66 8.42 -14.98 6.53
N ASP A 67 9.68 -14.89 6.98
CA ASP A 67 10.34 -15.87 7.83
C ASP A 67 10.29 -15.45 9.31
N GLN A 68 10.92 -16.23 10.19
CA GLN A 68 10.94 -15.94 11.62
C GLN A 68 11.64 -14.61 11.98
N TRP A 69 12.68 -14.22 11.22
CA TRP A 69 13.55 -13.08 11.55
C TRP A 69 13.75 -12.10 10.38
N SER A 70 13.15 -12.40 9.24
CA SER A 70 13.38 -11.69 7.98
C SER A 70 12.16 -11.78 7.08
N TRP A 71 12.17 -11.01 6.01
CA TRP A 71 11.19 -11.11 4.94
C TRP A 71 11.81 -10.78 3.58
N ASP A 72 11.31 -11.45 2.55
CA ASP A 72 11.72 -11.22 1.17
C ASP A 72 10.74 -10.28 0.47
N CYS A 73 11.28 -9.23 -0.15
CA CYS A 73 10.48 -8.23 -0.82
C CYS A 73 9.84 -8.79 -2.10
N ALA A 74 8.50 -8.75 -2.17
CA ALA A 74 7.73 -9.22 -3.32
C ALA A 74 8.07 -8.51 -4.65
N LEU A 75 8.62 -7.29 -4.60
CA LEU A 75 8.92 -6.50 -5.81
C LEU A 75 10.33 -6.71 -6.35
N CYS A 76 11.33 -6.86 -5.47
CA CYS A 76 12.74 -6.89 -5.88
C CYS A 76 13.51 -8.12 -5.37
N GLY A 77 12.90 -8.96 -4.54
CA GLY A 77 13.50 -10.17 -3.99
C GLY A 77 14.59 -9.93 -2.93
N THR A 78 14.84 -8.69 -2.50
CA THR A 78 15.80 -8.42 -1.42
C THR A 78 15.27 -8.93 -0.09
N THR A 79 16.09 -9.72 0.62
CA THR A 79 15.85 -10.14 2.01
C THR A 79 16.14 -9.00 2.98
N ASN A 80 15.20 -8.68 3.86
CA ASN A 80 15.31 -7.62 4.85
C ASN A 80 15.15 -8.21 6.26
N GLY A 81 15.90 -7.70 7.23
CA GLY A 81 15.77 -8.11 8.64
C GLY A 81 14.51 -7.55 9.29
N LEU A 82 13.92 -8.29 10.22
CA LEU A 82 12.84 -7.79 11.08
C LEU A 82 13.41 -7.29 12.41
N SER A 83 12.89 -6.15 12.88
CA SER A 83 13.16 -5.68 14.23
C SER A 83 12.45 -6.55 15.28
N SER A 84 12.89 -6.51 16.53
CA SER A 84 12.25 -7.22 17.65
C SER A 84 10.76 -6.90 17.78
N GLU A 85 10.40 -5.63 17.54
CA GLU A 85 9.03 -5.14 17.60
C GLU A 85 8.19 -5.68 16.43
N SER A 86 8.76 -5.68 15.22
CA SER A 86 8.12 -6.25 14.02
C SER A 86 7.90 -7.75 14.17
N ILE A 87 8.88 -8.48 14.75
CA ILE A 87 8.75 -9.92 15.02
C ILE A 87 7.59 -10.18 15.98
N ALA A 88 7.48 -9.41 17.06
CA ALA A 88 6.37 -9.54 17.99
C ALA A 88 5.02 -9.27 17.31
N ARG A 89 4.94 -8.19 16.51
CA ARG A 89 3.75 -7.80 15.74
C ARG A 89 3.32 -8.90 14.75
N TYR A 90 4.26 -9.51 14.05
CA TYR A 90 4.00 -10.47 12.97
C TYR A 90 4.02 -11.95 13.40
N SER A 91 4.31 -12.24 14.67
CA SER A 91 4.34 -13.62 15.20
C SER A 91 2.97 -14.29 15.33
N LEU A 92 1.90 -13.49 15.37
CA LEU A 92 0.52 -13.97 15.48
C LEU A 92 -0.16 -13.91 14.10
N PRO A 93 -0.75 -15.01 13.62
CA PRO A 93 -1.56 -14.99 12.40
C PRO A 93 -2.69 -13.97 12.53
N GLU A 94 -2.99 -13.23 11.45
CA GLU A 94 -4.10 -12.27 11.40
C GLU A 94 -4.05 -11.16 12.47
N SER A 95 -2.85 -10.82 12.96
CA SER A 95 -2.69 -9.83 14.03
C SER A 95 -2.72 -8.38 13.58
N CYS A 96 -2.43 -8.11 12.29
CA CYS A 96 -2.19 -6.77 11.78
C CYS A 96 -2.72 -6.60 10.35
N PRO A 97 -3.20 -5.41 9.98
CA PRO A 97 -3.80 -5.16 8.66
C PRO A 97 -2.91 -5.54 7.49
N GLU A 98 -1.61 -5.21 7.58
CA GLU A 98 -0.63 -5.43 6.50
C GLU A 98 -0.37 -6.90 6.17
N ASN A 99 -0.73 -7.83 7.07
CA ASN A 99 -0.69 -9.28 6.84
C ASN A 99 -2.05 -9.86 6.43
N MET A 100 -3.13 -9.09 6.49
CA MET A 100 -4.50 -9.57 6.23
C MET A 100 -5.10 -9.05 4.93
N SER A 101 -4.68 -7.86 4.48
CA SER A 101 -5.28 -7.18 3.34
C SER A 101 -4.26 -6.39 2.54
N SER A 102 -4.44 -6.36 1.23
CA SER A 102 -3.72 -5.47 0.32
C SER A 102 -4.33 -4.05 0.26
N PHE A 103 -5.48 -3.84 0.90
CA PHE A 103 -6.10 -2.53 1.06
C PHE A 103 -6.27 -2.23 2.55
N ILE A 104 -5.40 -1.35 3.04
CA ILE A 104 -5.36 -0.94 4.44
C ILE A 104 -5.23 0.58 4.55
N ASP A 105 -5.76 1.12 5.64
CA ASP A 105 -5.52 2.49 6.08
C ASP A 105 -4.88 2.43 7.47
N LEU A 106 -3.65 2.93 7.59
CA LEU A 106 -2.92 2.95 8.86
C LEU A 106 -2.84 4.39 9.39
N GLU A 107 -3.20 4.55 10.67
CA GLU A 107 -2.99 5.80 11.38
C GLU A 107 -1.49 6.05 11.56
N LEU A 108 -1.07 7.28 11.22
CA LEU A 108 0.26 7.79 11.53
C LEU A 108 0.17 8.68 12.78
N PRO A 109 1.14 8.60 13.70
CA PRO A 109 1.21 9.50 14.84
C PRO A 109 1.26 10.94 14.33
N LEU A 110 0.45 11.80 14.96
CA LEU A 110 0.50 13.22 14.69
C LEU A 110 1.86 13.73 15.17
N GLU A 111 2.72 14.16 14.25
CA GLU A 111 3.92 14.90 14.65
C GLU A 111 3.45 16.17 15.39
N GLU A 112 3.82 16.30 16.67
CA GLU A 112 3.49 17.43 17.54
C GLU A 112 4.23 18.72 17.13
N SER A 113 4.57 18.91 15.85
CA SER A 113 4.95 20.24 15.38
C SER A 113 3.68 21.07 15.28
N GLU A 114 3.40 21.85 16.33
CA GLU A 114 2.24 22.74 16.50
C GLU A 114 2.04 23.76 15.36
N GLU A 115 2.94 23.84 14.37
CA GLU A 115 2.96 24.94 13.42
C GLU A 115 1.98 24.85 12.26
N MET A 116 1.32 23.72 11.93
CA MET A 116 0.21 23.75 10.97
C MET A 116 -0.58 22.43 10.84
N GLN A 117 -1.43 22.08 11.83
CA GLN A 117 -2.62 21.26 11.52
C GLN A 117 -3.65 22.14 10.78
N ALA A 118 -3.34 22.50 9.54
CA ALA A 118 -4.28 23.21 8.68
C ALA A 118 -5.48 22.29 8.40
N ARG A 119 -6.58 22.49 9.13
CA ARG A 119 -7.85 21.83 8.83
C ARG A 119 -8.39 22.43 7.52
N PRO A 120 -8.66 21.61 6.49
CA PRO A 120 -9.22 22.13 5.25
C PRO A 120 -10.56 22.81 5.54
N VAL A 121 -10.78 23.96 4.91
CA VAL A 121 -12.05 24.70 4.99
C VAL A 121 -12.70 24.75 3.63
N TYR A 122 -14.02 24.64 3.59
CA TYR A 122 -14.80 24.80 2.37
C TYR A 122 -15.17 26.27 2.21
N VAL A 123 -14.78 26.87 1.07
CA VAL A 123 -15.15 28.24 0.71
C VAL A 123 -16.06 28.18 -0.51
N ALA A 124 -17.31 28.64 -0.35
CA ALA A 124 -18.25 28.75 -1.47
C ALA A 124 -18.18 30.17 -2.05
N ALA A 125 -17.67 30.28 -3.28
CA ALA A 125 -17.73 31.52 -4.06
C ALA A 125 -18.97 31.49 -4.97
N VAL A 126 -19.90 32.41 -4.77
CA VAL A 126 -21.15 32.51 -5.53
C VAL A 126 -21.15 33.80 -6.32
N ASP A 127 -21.25 33.68 -7.64
CA ASP A 127 -21.38 34.83 -8.54
C ASP A 127 -22.81 35.38 -8.48
N LEU A 128 -22.94 36.71 -8.36
CA LEU A 128 -24.21 37.44 -8.22
C LEU A 128 -24.43 38.46 -9.35
N SER A 129 -23.63 38.42 -10.42
CA SER A 129 -23.75 39.33 -11.58
C SER A 129 -25.09 39.25 -12.30
#